data_AF-A0A1G0ZBY2-F1
#
_entry.id   AF-A0A1G0ZBY2-F1
#
_cell.length_a   1.000
_cell.length_b   1.000
_cell.length_c   1.000
_cell.angle_alpha   90.00
_cell.angle_beta   90.00
_cell.angle_gamma   90.00
#
_symmetry.space_group_name_H-M   'P 1'
#
loop_
_entity.id
_entity.type
_entity.pdbx_description
1 polymer ?
#
loop_
_entity_poly.entity_id
_entity_poly.type
_entity_poly.pdbx_seq_one_letter_code
_entity_poly.pdbx_strand_id
1 'polypeptide(L)'
;MIKFITGKWSFYISGVVIAFLFVLTLYILDTPVGMSDAYLMLSEYCRDFIYKRRIDELPMLDWQTGFLGGILIGALIASIVGGEWKFKIFPEGGSSKGFVGFSVITPLQGIAGGFLVMLGLQLAGDSFLGQWAAAIQLSTGAWIFLLTALIFGGLTTFLLSLKAGEAGKGKKGGD
;
A
#
# COMPACT_ATOMS: atom_id res chain seq x y z
N MET A 1 -29.92 -1.47 3.04
CA MET A 1 -28.49 -1.14 3.05
C MET A 1 -28.32 0.37 3.09
N ILE A 2 -27.60 0.89 4.08
CA ILE A 2 -27.48 2.33 4.33
C ILE A 2 -26.57 2.93 3.25
N LYS A 3 -27.12 3.81 2.37
CA LYS A 3 -26.38 4.48 1.27
C LYS A 3 -25.11 5.21 1.73
N PHE A 4 -25.05 5.61 3.00
CA PHE A 4 -23.87 6.24 3.59
C PHE A 4 -22.66 5.29 3.65
N ILE A 5 -22.88 3.99 3.88
CA ILE A 5 -21.80 3.00 4.04
C ILE A 5 -21.35 2.47 2.66
N THR A 6 -22.25 2.39 1.69
CA THR A 6 -21.97 1.87 0.34
C THR A 6 -21.68 2.92 -0.73
N GLY A 7 -21.72 4.21 -0.38
CA GLY A 7 -21.44 5.32 -1.29
C GLY A 7 -19.96 5.69 -1.38
N LYS A 8 -19.53 6.31 -2.50
CA LYS A 8 -18.20 6.93 -2.59
C LYS A 8 -18.12 8.12 -1.65
N TRP A 9 -17.24 8.06 -0.66
CA TRP A 9 -17.02 9.17 0.26
C TRP A 9 -16.24 10.29 -0.43
N SER A 10 -16.61 11.54 -0.10
CA SER A 10 -15.84 12.70 -0.55
C SER A 10 -14.44 12.65 0.06
N PHE A 11 -13.44 13.12 -0.69
CA PHE A 11 -12.03 13.17 -0.25
C PHE A 11 -11.88 13.84 1.11
N TYR A 12 -12.64 14.92 1.37
CA TYR A 12 -12.61 15.64 2.64
C TYR A 12 -13.04 14.77 3.83
N ILE A 13 -14.09 13.96 3.65
CA ILE A 13 -14.63 13.12 4.72
C ILE A 13 -13.62 12.02 5.04
N SER A 14 -13.11 11.34 4.01
CA SER A 14 -12.09 10.29 4.19
C SER A 14 -10.82 10.83 4.85
N GLY A 15 -10.38 12.04 4.46
CA GLY A 15 -9.22 12.70 5.07
C GLY A 15 -9.41 12.99 6.55
N VAL A 16 -10.57 13.55 6.94
CA VAL A 16 -10.89 13.84 8.35
C VAL A 16 -10.96 12.55 9.18
N VAL A 17 -11.58 11.50 8.65
CA VAL A 17 -11.69 10.22 9.36
C VAL A 17 -10.32 9.57 9.57
N ILE A 18 -9.45 9.59 8.55
CA ILE A 18 -8.08 9.07 8.68
C ILE A 18 -7.27 9.89 9.69
N ALA A 19 -7.35 11.22 9.64
CA ALA A 19 -6.65 12.08 10.60
C ALA A 19 -7.13 11.82 12.03
N PHE A 20 -8.44 11.66 12.22
CA PHE A 20 -9.01 11.31 13.51
C PHE A 20 -8.53 9.95 14.00
N LEU A 21 -8.46 8.93 13.13
CA LEU A 21 -7.92 7.62 13.48
C LEU A 21 -6.46 7.69 13.92
N PHE A 22 -5.62 8.51 13.28
CA PHE A 22 -4.23 8.70 13.72
C PHE A 22 -4.12 9.34 15.10
N VAL A 23 -4.88 10.41 15.35
CA VAL A 23 -4.91 11.07 16.66
C VAL A 23 -5.43 10.12 17.74
N LEU A 24 -6.49 9.37 17.43
CA LEU A 24 -7.06 8.38 18.35
C LEU A 24 -6.06 7.26 18.68
N THR A 25 -5.33 6.78 17.68
CA THR A 25 -4.34 5.72 17.87
C THR A 25 -3.16 6.21 18.70
N LEU A 26 -2.67 7.42 18.43
CA LEU A 26 -1.67 8.09 19.27
C LEU A 26 -2.14 8.24 20.71
N TYR A 27 -3.41 8.62 20.91
CA TYR A 27 -3.98 8.83 22.25
C TYR A 27 -4.13 7.53 23.04
N ILE A 28 -4.45 6.41 22.37
CA ILE A 28 -4.69 5.12 23.05
C ILE A 28 -3.39 4.37 23.30
N LEU A 29 -2.46 4.40 22.34
CA LEU A 29 -1.27 3.54 22.33
C LEU A 29 0.02 4.27 22.71
N ASP A 30 -0.01 5.60 22.82
CA ASP A 30 1.16 6.47 23.05
C ASP A 30 2.30 6.26 22.03
N THR A 31 2.04 5.56 20.93
CA THR A 31 3.00 5.27 19.86
C THR A 31 2.46 5.75 18.51
N PRO A 32 3.31 6.37 17.66
CA PRO A 32 2.91 6.71 16.30
C PRO A 32 2.57 5.47 15.48
N VAL A 33 1.71 5.66 14.48
CA VAL A 33 1.28 4.59 13.58
C VAL A 33 2.41 4.20 12.65
N GLY A 34 3.12 3.13 12.95
CA GLY A 34 4.17 2.56 12.10
C GLY A 34 3.76 1.20 11.52
N MET A 35 4.38 0.83 10.40
CA MET A 35 4.22 -0.50 9.80
C MET A 35 5.56 -1.17 9.45
N SER A 36 6.69 -0.45 9.54
CA SER A 36 8.02 -0.96 9.20
C SER A 36 8.36 -2.24 9.98
N ASP A 37 8.13 -2.23 11.30
CA ASP A 37 8.57 -3.31 12.17
C ASP A 37 7.70 -4.55 11.96
N ALA A 38 6.41 -4.36 11.67
CA ALA A 38 5.53 -5.44 11.26
C ALA A 38 6.00 -6.13 9.97
N TYR A 39 6.46 -5.36 8.97
CA TYR A 39 7.02 -5.93 7.74
C TYR A 39 8.35 -6.65 7.98
N LEU A 40 9.22 -6.11 8.82
CA LEU A 40 10.50 -6.73 9.18
C LEU A 40 10.29 -8.04 9.94
N MET A 41 9.45 -8.03 10.97
CA MET A 41 9.10 -9.23 11.73
C MET A 41 8.52 -10.31 10.83
N LEU A 42 7.61 -9.95 9.90
CA LEU A 42 7.04 -10.93 8.97
C LEU A 42 8.09 -11.49 8.00
N SER A 43 9.03 -10.64 7.56
CA SER A 43 10.15 -11.05 6.70
C SER A 43 11.11 -12.00 7.42
N GLU A 44 11.44 -11.70 8.68
CA GLU A 44 12.27 -12.55 9.54
C GLU A 44 11.59 -13.88 9.81
N TYR A 45 10.29 -13.88 10.11
CA TYR A 45 9.51 -15.11 10.27
C TYR A 45 9.52 -15.97 8.99
N CYS A 46 9.31 -15.35 7.82
CA CYS A 46 9.37 -16.06 6.54
C CYS A 46 10.77 -16.63 6.28
N ARG A 47 11.82 -15.86 6.58
CA ARG A 47 13.21 -16.28 6.42
C ARG A 47 13.55 -17.47 7.32
N ASP A 48 13.15 -17.41 8.58
CA ASP A 48 13.35 -18.47 9.56
C ASP A 48 12.61 -19.74 9.18
N PHE A 49 11.37 -19.61 8.69
CA PHE A 49 10.60 -20.74 8.17
C PHE A 49 11.32 -21.43 7.01
N ILE A 50 11.87 -20.66 6.06
CA ILE A 50 12.61 -21.22 4.92
C ILE A 50 13.90 -21.90 5.39
N TYR A 51 14.64 -21.29 6.32
CA TYR A 51 15.92 -21.80 6.81
C TYR A 51 15.76 -23.06 7.68
N LYS A 52 14.83 -23.02 8.64
CA LYS A 52 14.63 -24.09 9.63
C LYS A 52 13.68 -25.18 9.11
N ARG A 53 12.91 -24.92 8.05
CA ARG A 53 11.86 -25.80 7.49
C ARG A 53 10.84 -26.31 8.52
N ARG A 54 10.71 -25.61 9.64
CA ARG A 54 9.82 -25.93 10.76
C ARG A 54 9.32 -24.63 11.36
N ILE A 55 8.08 -24.65 11.84
CA ILE A 55 7.50 -23.54 12.60
C ILE A 55 7.71 -23.90 14.06
N ASP A 56 8.76 -23.35 14.67
CA ASP A 56 9.07 -23.62 16.07
C ASP A 56 8.22 -22.75 16.99
N GLU A 57 8.12 -21.46 16.69
CA GLU A 57 7.38 -20.49 17.49
C GLU A 57 6.66 -19.49 16.58
N LEU A 58 5.44 -19.10 16.95
CA LEU A 58 4.74 -18.00 16.30
C LEU A 58 5.43 -16.69 16.67
N PRO A 59 5.59 -15.75 15.72
CA PRO A 59 6.26 -14.50 16.02
C PRO A 59 5.43 -13.70 17.01
N MET A 60 6.10 -13.00 17.93
CA MET A 60 5.39 -12.14 18.89
C MET A 60 4.65 -11.04 18.13
N LEU A 61 3.32 -11.11 18.16
CA LEU A 61 2.46 -10.13 17.51
C LEU A 61 2.52 -8.83 18.31
N ASP A 62 3.18 -7.83 17.75
CA ASP A 62 3.14 -6.47 18.25
C ASP A 62 1.91 -5.72 17.71
N TRP A 63 1.55 -4.60 18.32
CA TRP A 63 0.41 -3.79 17.90
C TRP A 63 0.49 -3.41 16.41
N GLN A 64 1.68 -3.12 15.86
CA GLN A 64 1.86 -2.79 14.44
C GLN A 64 1.42 -3.95 13.53
N THR A 65 1.61 -5.20 13.98
CA THR A 65 1.17 -6.38 13.22
C THR A 65 -0.35 -6.55 13.29
N GLY A 66 -0.94 -6.22 14.44
CA GLY A 66 -2.39 -6.08 14.61
C GLY A 66 -2.98 -4.99 13.72
N PHE A 67 -2.30 -3.85 13.59
CA PHE A 67 -2.68 -2.74 12.71
C PHE A 67 -2.65 -3.16 11.24
N LEU A 68 -1.56 -3.79 10.81
CA LEU A 68 -1.42 -4.32 9.45
C LEU A 68 -2.51 -5.36 9.13
N GLY A 69 -2.78 -6.28 10.07
CA GLY A 69 -3.89 -7.24 9.96
C GLY A 69 -5.26 -6.57 9.92
N GLY A 70 -5.45 -5.52 10.73
CA GLY A 70 -6.66 -4.71 10.77
C GLY A 70 -6.94 -3.98 9.46
N ILE A 71 -5.90 -3.42 8.82
CA ILE A 71 -6.01 -2.83 7.47
C ILE A 71 -6.46 -3.88 6.47
N LEU A 72 -5.84 -5.07 6.48
CA LEU A 72 -6.20 -6.15 5.57
C LEU A 72 -7.65 -6.57 5.74
N ILE A 73 -8.07 -6.89 6.98
CA ILE A 73 -9.45 -7.32 7.28
C ILE A 73 -10.45 -6.19 6.99
N GLY A 74 -10.13 -4.96 7.37
CA GLY A 74 -10.97 -3.79 7.12
C GLY A 74 -11.18 -3.53 5.63
N ALA A 75 -10.12 -3.62 4.83
CA ALA A 75 -10.19 -3.49 3.38
C ALA A 75 -11.02 -4.62 2.75
N LEU A 76 -10.87 -5.86 3.23
CA LEU A 76 -11.68 -7.00 2.78
C LEU A 76 -13.17 -6.77 3.07
N ILE A 77 -13.52 -6.42 4.31
CA ILE A 77 -14.91 -6.15 4.71
C ILE A 77 -15.48 -4.99 3.89
N ALA A 78 -14.73 -3.90 3.74
CA ALA A 78 -15.15 -2.73 2.95
C ALA A 78 -15.42 -3.10 1.49
N SER A 79 -14.56 -3.93 0.88
CA SER A 79 -14.72 -4.38 -0.50
C SER A 79 -15.92 -5.31 -0.69
N ILE A 80 -16.18 -6.21 0.27
CA ILE A 80 -17.35 -7.10 0.25
C ILE A 80 -18.65 -6.31 0.43
N VAL A 81 -18.71 -5.42 1.42
CA VAL A 81 -19.91 -4.60 1.70
C VAL A 81 -20.18 -3.61 0.56
N GLY A 82 -19.13 -3.06 -0.04
CA GLY A 82 -19.22 -2.19 -1.22
C GLY A 82 -19.61 -2.92 -2.51
N GLY A 83 -19.62 -4.25 -2.52
CA GLY A 83 -19.89 -5.04 -3.73
C GLY A 83 -18.80 -4.95 -4.80
N GLU A 84 -17.62 -4.45 -4.45
CA GLU A 84 -16.47 -4.29 -5.35
C GLU A 84 -15.46 -5.45 -5.23
N TRP A 85 -15.76 -6.43 -4.36
CA TRP A 85 -14.91 -7.60 -4.18
C TRP A 85 -14.75 -8.38 -5.48
N LYS A 86 -13.51 -8.42 -5.98
CA LYS A 86 -13.12 -9.19 -7.15
C LYS A 86 -11.80 -9.88 -6.86
N PHE A 87 -11.81 -11.20 -6.85
CA PHE A 87 -10.59 -11.97 -6.75
C PHE A 87 -9.86 -11.93 -8.11
N LYS A 88 -8.79 -11.13 -8.17
CA LYS A 88 -7.95 -10.96 -9.35
C LYS A 88 -6.51 -11.21 -8.95
N ILE A 89 -5.94 -12.32 -9.40
CA ILE A 89 -4.52 -12.63 -9.16
C ILE A 89 -3.62 -11.81 -10.09
N PHE A 90 -4.12 -11.40 -11.27
CA PHE A 90 -3.36 -10.66 -12.28
C PHE A 90 -4.15 -9.46 -12.82
N PRO A 91 -3.47 -8.34 -13.14
CA PRO A 91 -4.11 -7.11 -13.64
C PRO A 91 -4.82 -7.32 -14.99
N GLU A 92 -6.00 -6.73 -15.12
CA GLU A 92 -6.79 -6.66 -16.36
C GLU A 92 -6.04 -5.80 -17.39
N GLY A 93 -5.34 -6.46 -18.31
CA GLY A 93 -4.45 -5.84 -19.30
C GLY A 93 -3.30 -6.76 -19.74
N GLY A 94 -3.08 -7.86 -19.01
CA GLY A 94 -2.06 -8.86 -19.37
C GLY A 94 -2.40 -9.75 -20.57
N SER A 95 -3.70 -9.94 -20.90
CA SER A 95 -4.10 -10.81 -22.01
C SER A 95 -3.57 -10.34 -23.37
N SER A 96 -3.23 -9.06 -23.54
CA SER A 96 -2.66 -8.52 -24.78
C SER A 96 -1.13 -8.67 -24.88
N LYS A 97 -0.44 -9.17 -23.85
CA LYS A 97 1.04 -9.30 -23.80
C LYS A 97 1.55 -10.73 -24.00
N GLY A 98 0.66 -11.68 -24.33
CA GLY A 98 1.00 -13.08 -24.52
C GLY A 98 1.33 -13.84 -23.22
N PHE A 99 1.48 -15.16 -23.31
CA PHE A 99 1.72 -16.05 -22.16
C PHE A 99 2.95 -15.67 -21.33
N VAL A 100 4.03 -15.19 -21.97
CA VAL A 100 5.27 -14.78 -21.30
C VAL A 100 5.10 -13.47 -20.51
N GLY A 101 4.42 -12.47 -21.10
CA GLY A 101 4.12 -11.22 -20.40
C GLY A 101 3.17 -11.41 -19.22
N PHE A 102 2.22 -12.34 -19.38
CA PHE A 102 1.23 -12.70 -18.39
C PHE A 102 1.83 -13.50 -17.21
N SER A 103 2.60 -14.55 -17.48
CA SER A 103 3.04 -15.50 -16.45
C SER A 103 4.39 -15.15 -15.80
N VAL A 104 5.26 -14.38 -16.47
CA VAL A 104 6.63 -14.13 -15.99
C VAL A 104 6.88 -12.66 -15.70
N ILE A 105 6.58 -11.78 -16.65
CA ILE A 105 6.92 -10.35 -16.53
C ILE A 105 6.08 -9.69 -15.42
N THR A 106 4.79 -10.00 -15.33
CA THR A 106 3.89 -9.36 -14.36
C THR A 106 4.24 -9.69 -12.91
N PRO A 107 4.45 -10.98 -12.53
CA PRO A 107 4.93 -11.30 -11.18
C PRO A 107 6.30 -10.69 -10.87
N LEU A 108 7.24 -10.72 -11.83
CA LEU A 108 8.57 -10.16 -11.64
C LEU A 108 8.53 -8.65 -11.39
N GLN A 109 7.68 -7.93 -12.12
CA GLN A 109 7.44 -6.50 -11.88
C GLN A 109 6.83 -6.23 -10.50
N GLY A 110 5.90 -7.07 -10.05
CA GLY A 110 5.33 -6.98 -8.70
C GLY A 110 6.39 -7.18 -7.61
N ILE A 111 7.24 -8.20 -7.76
CA ILE A 111 8.33 -8.48 -6.81
C ILE A 111 9.37 -7.36 -6.82
N ALA A 112 9.80 -6.90 -8.00
CA ALA A 112 10.76 -5.80 -8.12
C ALA A 112 10.19 -4.50 -7.55
N GLY A 113 8.92 -4.19 -7.81
CA GLY A 113 8.23 -3.04 -7.23
C GLY A 113 8.13 -3.12 -5.71
N GLY A 114 7.72 -4.27 -5.17
CA GLY A 114 7.67 -4.52 -3.73
C GLY A 114 9.03 -4.38 -3.06
N PHE A 115 10.09 -4.91 -3.67
CA PHE A 115 11.47 -4.76 -3.20
C PHE A 115 11.89 -3.28 -3.16
N LEU A 116 11.63 -2.52 -4.23
CA LEU A 116 11.94 -1.08 -4.28
C LEU A 116 11.16 -0.29 -3.22
N VAL A 117 9.89 -0.63 -3.00
CA VAL A 117 9.07 0.00 -1.95
C VAL A 117 9.64 -0.31 -0.56
N MET A 118 9.99 -1.56 -0.28
CA MET A 118 10.59 -1.94 1.01
C MET A 118 11.95 -1.27 1.21
N LEU A 119 12.80 -1.22 0.18
CA LEU A 119 14.07 -0.50 0.24
C LEU A 119 13.85 0.98 0.52
N GLY A 120 12.91 1.62 -0.18
CA GLY A 120 12.56 3.03 0.06
C GLY A 120 12.03 3.28 1.47
N LEU A 121 11.22 2.35 2.00
CA LEU A 121 10.71 2.40 3.36
C LEU A 121 11.86 2.37 4.39
N GLN A 122 12.85 1.49 4.20
CA GLN A 122 14.03 1.42 5.08
C GLN A 122 14.93 2.66 4.98
N LEU A 123 15.04 3.28 3.80
CA LEU A 123 15.78 4.53 3.64
C LEU A 123 15.05 5.74 4.25
N ALA A 124 13.73 5.76 4.20
CA ALA A 124 12.90 6.81 4.79
C ALA A 124 12.76 6.65 6.32
N GLY A 125 12.95 5.45 6.83
CA GLY A 125 12.88 5.09 8.25
C GLY A 125 11.51 4.55 8.69
N ASP A 126 10.44 4.76 7.92
CA ASP A 126 9.12 4.14 8.16
C ASP A 126 8.27 4.19 6.88
N SER A 127 7.14 3.51 6.93
CA SER A 127 6.03 3.54 5.97
C SER A 127 5.47 4.96 5.76
N PHE A 128 4.78 5.16 4.64
CA PHE A 128 4.17 6.45 4.30
C PHE A 128 3.20 6.96 5.38
N LEU A 129 2.40 6.07 5.99
CA LEU A 129 1.50 6.45 7.08
C LEU A 129 2.25 6.80 8.37
N GLY A 130 3.36 6.12 8.66
CA GLY A 130 4.22 6.47 9.80
C GLY A 130 4.93 7.80 9.64
N GLN A 131 5.40 8.10 8.44
CA GLN A 131 5.92 9.44 8.11
C GLN A 131 4.81 10.50 8.24
N TRP A 132 3.57 10.18 7.89
CA TRP A 132 2.43 11.09 8.14
C TRP A 132 2.19 11.33 9.64
N ALA A 133 2.20 10.27 10.45
CA ALA A 133 2.07 10.39 11.90
C ALA A 133 3.21 11.22 12.52
N ALA A 134 4.45 11.01 12.06
CA ALA A 134 5.62 11.79 12.49
C ALA A 134 5.52 13.27 12.05
N ALA A 135 4.96 13.56 10.88
CA ALA A 135 4.76 14.93 10.41
C ALA A 135 3.76 15.70 11.29
N ILE A 136 2.70 15.05 11.79
CA ILE A 136 1.75 15.65 12.75
C ILE A 136 2.46 16.05 14.05
N GLN A 137 3.50 15.30 14.45
CA GLN A 137 4.35 15.62 15.60
C GLN A 137 5.43 16.67 15.29
N LEU A 138 5.31 17.41 14.18
CA LEU A 138 6.26 18.43 13.73
C LEU A 138 7.68 17.91 13.42
N SER A 139 7.83 16.62 13.07
CA SER A 139 9.12 16.10 12.59
C SER A 139 9.51 16.71 11.23
N THR A 140 10.59 17.49 11.21
CA THR A 140 11.10 18.13 10.00
C THR A 140 11.45 17.12 8.90
N GLY A 141 12.05 15.98 9.28
CA GLY A 141 12.43 14.93 8.33
C GLY A 141 11.21 14.33 7.63
N ALA A 142 10.13 14.10 8.38
CA ALA A 142 8.88 13.57 7.85
C ALA A 142 8.20 14.54 6.87
N TRP A 143 8.23 15.85 7.15
CA TRP A 143 7.72 16.86 6.22
C TRP A 143 8.51 16.90 4.90
N ILE A 144 9.85 16.81 4.96
CA ILE A 144 10.71 16.74 3.76
C ILE A 144 10.37 15.47 2.96
N PHE A 145 10.20 14.35 3.63
CA PHE A 145 9.80 13.09 2.99
C PHE A 145 8.44 13.22 2.30
N LEU A 146 7.41 13.73 2.98
CA LEU A 146 6.06 13.88 2.41
C LEU A 146 6.04 14.81 1.20
N LEU A 147 6.78 15.94 1.25
CA LEU A 147 6.92 16.85 0.13
C LEU A 147 7.59 16.17 -1.07
N THR A 148 8.67 15.43 -0.82
CA THR A 148 9.39 14.69 -1.86
C THR A 148 8.51 13.61 -2.47
N ALA A 149 7.81 12.83 -1.64
CA ALA A 149 6.88 11.80 -2.09
C ALA A 149 5.74 12.39 -2.94
N LEU A 150 5.20 13.55 -2.56
CA LEU A 150 4.17 14.24 -3.33
C LEU A 150 4.68 14.69 -4.70
N ILE A 151 5.87 15.30 -4.76
CA ILE A 151 6.46 15.81 -6.01
C ILE A 151 6.80 14.65 -6.96
N PHE A 152 7.54 13.66 -6.47
CA PHE A 152 7.94 12.51 -7.30
C PHE A 152 6.75 11.61 -7.65
N GLY A 153 5.81 11.39 -6.72
CA GLY A 153 4.57 10.67 -6.98
C GLY A 153 3.69 11.38 -8.02
N GLY A 154 3.58 12.70 -7.95
CA GLY A 154 2.88 13.52 -8.93
C GLY A 154 3.55 13.48 -10.30
N LEU A 155 4.87 13.66 -10.36
CA LEU A 155 5.64 13.60 -11.60
C LEU A 155 5.56 12.24 -12.26
N THR A 156 5.73 11.16 -11.51
CA THR A 156 5.63 9.79 -12.05
C THR A 156 4.23 9.50 -12.57
N THR A 157 3.19 9.88 -11.84
CA THR A 157 1.79 9.75 -12.30
C THR A 157 1.56 10.55 -13.58
N PHE A 158 2.06 11.77 -13.65
CA PHE A 158 1.96 12.62 -14.84
C PHE A 158 2.66 11.99 -16.05
N LEU A 159 3.90 11.55 -15.90
CA LEU A 159 4.66 10.89 -16.98
C LEU A 159 3.97 9.59 -17.46
N LEU A 160 3.43 8.79 -16.53
CA LEU A 160 2.67 7.59 -16.87
C LEU A 160 1.37 7.93 -17.60
N SER A 161 0.70 9.02 -17.21
CA SER A 161 -0.53 9.48 -17.88
C SER A 161 -0.27 9.95 -19.32
N LEU A 162 0.88 10.60 -19.58
CA LEU A 162 1.29 11.00 -20.93
C LEU A 162 1.53 9.76 -21.81
N LYS A 163 2.29 8.78 -21.31
CA LYS A 163 2.56 7.53 -22.02
C LYS A 163 1.28 6.72 -22.28
N ALA A 164 0.34 6.72 -21.35
CA ALA A 164 -0.98 6.10 -21.54
C ALA A 164 -1.82 6.85 -22.60
N GLY A 165 -1.72 8.18 -22.65
CA GLY A 165 -2.34 9.02 -23.68
C GLY A 165 -1.79 8.78 -25.10
N GLU A 166 -0.49 8.54 -25.23
CA GLU A 166 0.15 8.15 -26.50
C GLU A 166 -0.29 6.75 -26.96
N ALA A 167 -0.39 5.79 -26.05
CA ALA A 167 -0.90 4.44 -26.35
C ALA A 167 -2.38 4.44 -26.80
N GLY A 168 -3.17 5.42 -26.37
CA GLY A 168 -4.57 5.60 -26.81
C GLY A 168 -4.72 6.17 -28.21
N LYS A 169 -3.76 6.96 -28.71
CA LYS A 169 -3.78 7.51 -30.08
C LYS A 169 -3.37 6.48 -31.15
N GLY A 170 -2.49 5.54 -30.82
CA GLY A 170 -2.07 4.48 -31.74
C GLY A 170 -3.16 3.47 -32.10
N LYS A 171 -4.28 3.43 -31.37
CA LYS A 171 -5.40 2.50 -31.59
C LYS A 171 -6.54 3.05 -32.45
N LYS A 172 -6.49 4.33 -32.85
CA LYS A 172 -7.51 5.00 -33.68
C LYS A 172 -7.10 5.23 -35.14
N GLY A 173 -5.94 4.70 -35.55
CA GLY A 173 -5.38 4.90 -36.90
C GLY A 173 -5.41 3.68 -37.81
N GLY A 174 -6.22 2.66 -37.49
CA GLY A 174 -6.34 1.44 -38.28
C GLY A 174 -7.77 0.94 -38.25
N ASP A 175 -8.64 1.62 -38.98
CA ASP A 175 -9.83 1.11 -39.67
C ASP A 175 -10.25 2.15 -40.72
#